data_AF-A0A2E1JEC1-F1
#
_entry.id   AF-A0A2E1JEC1-F1
#
_cell.length_a   1.000
_cell.length_b   1.000
_cell.length_c   1.000
_cell.angle_alpha   90.00
_cell.angle_beta   90.00
_cell.angle_gamma   90.00
#
_symmetry.space_group_name_H-M   'P 1'
#
loop_
_entity.id
_entity.type
_entity.pdbx_description
1 polymer ?
#
loop_
_entity_poly.entity_id
_entity_poly.type
_entity_poly.pdbx_seq_one_letter_code
_entity_poly.pdbx_strand_id
1 'polypeptide(L)'
;MPNHLLEIDDLSASEISEIIRLSNVENPPQVLRNKGAALLFEKPSNRTRNSMEMAIIQLGGHPITIRPDEVGIGERESAEDVAITISCFHALIGARV
;
A
#
# COMPACT_ATOMS: atom_id res chain seq x y z
N MET A 1 8.65 -10.52 11.28
CA MET A 1 8.11 -9.14 11.25
C MET A 1 7.83 -8.80 9.79
N PRO A 2 6.77 -8.05 9.48
CA PRO A 2 6.55 -7.57 8.12
C PRO A 2 7.69 -6.63 7.70
N ASN A 3 8.11 -6.72 6.44
CA ASN A 3 9.07 -5.77 5.88
C ASN A 3 8.31 -4.50 5.49
N HIS A 4 8.83 -3.34 5.89
CA HIS A 4 8.23 -2.03 5.60
C HIS A 4 9.12 -1.25 4.64
N LEU A 5 8.52 -0.31 3.91
CA LEU A 5 9.24 0.69 3.12
C LEU A 5 8.69 2.06 3.55
N LEU A 6 9.41 2.74 4.45
CA LEU A 6 9.06 4.08 4.93
C LEU A 6 9.97 5.12 4.28
N GLU A 7 11.26 4.80 4.18
CA GLU A 7 12.30 5.63 3.58
C GLU A 7 13.11 4.81 2.56
N ILE A 8 13.75 5.48 1.59
CA ILE A 8 14.48 4.78 0.52
C ILE A 8 15.74 4.07 1.02
N ASP A 9 16.32 4.56 2.11
CA ASP A 9 17.50 4.01 2.79
C ASP A 9 17.18 2.86 3.76
N ASP A 10 15.90 2.51 3.92
CA ASP A 10 15.49 1.21 4.49
C ASP A 10 15.95 0.03 3.59
N LEU A 11 16.27 0.30 2.32
CA LEU A 11 16.66 -0.69 1.32
C LEU A 11 18.15 -0.66 1.02
N SER A 12 18.76 -1.85 1.00
CA SER A 12 20.10 -2.03 0.45
C SER A 12 20.13 -1.79 -1.07
N ALA A 13 21.30 -1.48 -1.61
CA ALA A 13 21.49 -1.35 -3.06
C ALA A 13 21.07 -2.61 -3.84
N SER A 14 21.24 -3.80 -3.25
CA SER A 14 20.77 -5.06 -3.83
C SER A 14 19.25 -5.18 -3.87
N GLU A 15 18.56 -4.73 -2.82
CA GLU A 15 17.09 -4.74 -2.77
C GLU A 15 16.50 -3.73 -3.77
N ILE A 16 17.10 -2.54 -3.89
CA ILE A 16 16.71 -1.55 -4.91
C ILE A 16 16.89 -2.15 -6.32
N SER A 17 18.04 -2.79 -6.58
CA SER A 17 18.31 -3.43 -7.87
C SER A 17 17.28 -4.52 -8.20
N GLU A 18 16.89 -5.30 -7.19
CA GLU A 18 15.86 -6.33 -7.32
C GLU A 18 14.47 -5.73 -7.59
N ILE A 19 14.08 -4.67 -6.89
CA ILE A 19 12.81 -3.95 -7.14
C ILE A 19 12.77 -3.41 -8.57
N ILE A 20 13.87 -2.82 -9.06
CA ILE A 20 13.97 -2.34 -10.44
C ILE A 20 13.86 -3.50 -11.43
N ARG A 21 14.50 -4.64 -11.15
CA ARG A 21 14.39 -5.82 -12.00
C ARG A 21 12.94 -6.33 -12.07
N LEU A 22 12.26 -6.40 -10.92
CA LEU A 22 10.87 -6.85 -10.82
C LEU A 22 9.88 -5.88 -11.47
N SER A 23 10.13 -4.56 -11.40
CA SER A 23 9.24 -3.56 -12.00
C SER A 23 9.22 -3.56 -13.52
N ASN A 24 10.23 -4.17 -14.16
CA ASN A 24 10.32 -4.32 -15.62
C ASN A 24 9.71 -5.63 -16.14
N VAL A 25 9.10 -6.46 -15.28
CA VAL A 25 8.44 -7.69 -15.71
C VAL A 25 7.10 -7.36 -16.37
N GLU A 26 6.95 -7.69 -17.65
CA GLU A 26 5.74 -7.37 -18.45
C GLU A 26 4.47 -8.04 -17.93
N ASN A 27 4.58 -9.28 -17.43
CA ASN A 27 3.48 -10.06 -16.86
C ASN A 27 3.86 -10.51 -15.44
N PRO A 28 3.71 -9.63 -14.43
CA PRO A 28 4.09 -9.97 -13.08
C PRO A 28 3.20 -11.08 -12.51
N PRO A 29 3.73 -11.94 -11.63
CA PRO A 29 2.93 -12.96 -10.97
C PRO A 29 1.83 -12.32 -10.10
N GLN A 30 0.67 -12.97 -10.01
CA GLN A 30 -0.45 -12.51 -9.19
C GLN A 30 -0.26 -12.80 -7.70
N VAL A 31 0.75 -12.18 -7.09
CA VAL A 31 1.12 -12.40 -5.67
C VAL A 31 0.08 -11.89 -4.68
N LEU A 32 -0.86 -11.03 -5.11
CA LEU A 32 -1.96 -10.52 -4.30
C LEU A 32 -3.31 -11.20 -4.60
N ARG A 33 -3.31 -12.34 -5.30
CA ARG A 33 -4.55 -13.06 -5.64
C ARG A 33 -5.42 -13.32 -4.40
N ASN A 34 -6.68 -12.89 -4.47
CA ASN A 34 -7.68 -12.99 -3.39
C ASN A 34 -7.30 -12.23 -2.10
N LYS A 35 -6.44 -11.20 -2.19
CA LYS A 35 -6.06 -10.34 -1.07
C LYS A 35 -6.56 -8.91 -1.28
N GLY A 36 -6.99 -8.28 -0.19
CA GLY A 36 -7.26 -6.83 -0.16
C GLY A 36 -5.99 -6.04 0.16
N ALA A 37 -5.88 -4.83 -0.37
CA ALA A 37 -4.82 -3.87 -0.04
C ALA A 37 -5.44 -2.50 0.28
N ALA A 38 -5.12 -1.95 1.44
CA ALA A 38 -5.61 -0.64 1.87
C ALA A 38 -4.69 0.47 1.37
N LEU A 39 -5.29 1.55 0.86
CA LEU A 39 -4.59 2.75 0.43
C LEU A 39 -5.16 3.97 1.15
N LEU A 40 -4.48 4.41 2.22
CA LEU A 40 -4.88 5.56 3.02
C LEU A 40 -4.31 6.86 2.43
N PHE A 41 -5.15 7.87 2.18
CA PHE A 41 -4.73 9.14 1.57
C PHE A 41 -5.25 10.36 2.31
N GLU A 42 -4.50 10.94 3.26
CA GLU A 42 -4.87 12.20 3.93
C GLU A 42 -4.85 13.41 2.99
N LYS A 43 -3.99 13.35 1.95
CA LYS A 43 -3.87 14.40 0.94
C LYS A 43 -4.21 13.85 -0.45
N PRO A 44 -5.00 14.56 -1.28
CA PRO A 44 -5.31 14.13 -2.64
C PRO A 44 -4.04 13.85 -3.47
N SER A 45 -4.05 12.73 -4.22
CA SER A 45 -3.01 12.40 -5.19
C SER A 45 -3.56 11.60 -6.36
N ASN A 46 -3.56 12.19 -7.55
CA ASN A 46 -4.00 11.49 -8.75
C ASN A 46 -3.02 10.39 -9.15
N ARG A 47 -1.73 10.71 -9.29
CA ARG A 47 -0.74 9.76 -9.78
C ARG A 47 -0.56 8.58 -8.83
N THR A 48 -0.29 8.85 -7.55
CA THR A 48 -0.01 7.81 -6.56
C THR A 48 -1.20 6.87 -6.37
N ARG A 49 -2.43 7.42 -6.24
CA ARG A 49 -3.63 6.60 -6.06
C ARG A 49 -3.86 5.69 -7.26
N ASN A 50 -3.96 6.28 -8.46
CA ASN A 50 -4.26 5.50 -9.66
C ASN A 50 -3.15 4.49 -9.97
N SER A 51 -1.87 4.84 -9.81
CA SER A 51 -0.77 3.89 -10.06
C SER A 51 -0.80 2.72 -9.09
N MET A 52 -1.07 2.97 -7.80
CA MET A 52 -1.14 1.91 -6.79
C MET A 52 -2.36 1.02 -6.97
N GLU A 53 -3.55 1.59 -7.21
CA GLU A 53 -4.76 0.79 -7.46
C GLU A 53 -4.58 -0.13 -8.67
N MET A 54 -4.05 0.40 -9.78
CA MET A 54 -3.79 -0.40 -10.98
C MET A 54 -2.72 -1.47 -10.75
N ALA A 55 -1.65 -1.17 -10.02
CA ALA A 55 -0.63 -2.16 -9.67
C ALA A 55 -1.20 -3.30 -8.81
N ILE A 56 -2.04 -2.99 -7.83
CA ILE A 56 -2.71 -4.00 -7.00
C ILE A 56 -3.59 -4.92 -7.85
N ILE A 57 -4.38 -4.34 -8.76
CA ILE A 57 -5.22 -5.10 -9.71
C ILE A 57 -4.35 -6.00 -10.61
N GLN A 58 -3.26 -5.48 -11.17
CA GLN A 58 -2.33 -6.26 -12.01
C GLN A 58 -1.72 -7.45 -11.24
N LEU A 59 -1.41 -7.27 -9.96
CA LEU A 59 -0.93 -8.33 -9.07
C LEU A 59 -2.06 -9.25 -8.55
N GLY A 60 -3.30 -9.08 -9.02
CA GLY A 60 -4.46 -9.94 -8.71
C GLY A 60 -5.20 -9.62 -7.41
N GLY A 61 -4.88 -8.49 -6.77
CA GLY A 61 -5.51 -8.04 -5.53
C GLY A 61 -6.71 -7.12 -5.74
N HIS A 62 -7.33 -6.71 -4.63
CA HIS A 62 -8.42 -5.74 -4.61
C HIS A 62 -7.99 -4.48 -3.82
N PRO A 63 -7.84 -3.32 -4.46
CA PRO A 63 -7.49 -2.09 -3.75
C PRO A 63 -8.70 -1.48 -3.06
N ILE A 64 -8.51 -1.00 -1.83
CA ILE A 64 -9.51 -0.26 -1.05
C ILE A 64 -8.89 1.10 -0.69
N THR A 65 -9.36 2.16 -1.33
CA THR A 65 -8.92 3.52 -1.02
C THR A 65 -9.70 4.06 0.16
N ILE A 66 -8.98 4.57 1.15
CA ILE A 66 -9.52 5.09 2.41
C ILE A 66 -9.16 6.58 2.49
N ARG A 67 -10.18 7.41 2.70
CA ARG A 67 -10.03 8.86 2.78
C ARG A 67 -10.11 9.36 4.23
N PRO A 68 -9.48 10.52 4.52
CA PRO A 68 -9.47 11.10 5.86
C PRO A 68 -10.88 11.39 6.38
N ASP A 69 -11.79 11.80 5.49
CA ASP A 69 -13.19 12.09 5.82
C ASP A 69 -14.02 10.85 6.18
N GLU A 70 -13.50 9.63 5.96
CA GLU A 70 -14.20 8.37 6.27
C GLU A 70 -13.82 7.82 7.65
N VAL A 71 -12.58 8.04 8.09
CA VAL A 71 -12.03 7.42 9.31
C VAL A 71 -11.84 8.43 10.45
N GLY A 72 -11.44 9.67 10.16
CA GLY A 72 -11.16 10.68 11.18
C GLY A 72 -9.95 10.33 12.05
N ILE A 73 -8.82 9.98 11.43
CA ILE A 73 -7.58 9.60 12.13
C ILE A 73 -7.09 10.77 12.99
N GLY A 74 -6.83 10.49 14.27
CA GLY A 74 -6.37 11.47 15.26
C GLY A 74 -7.47 12.35 15.87
N GLU A 75 -8.69 12.31 15.33
CA GLU A 75 -9.85 13.03 15.89
C GLU A 75 -10.87 12.05 16.50
N ARG A 76 -11.29 11.04 15.74
CA ARG A 76 -12.28 10.05 16.14
C ARG A 76 -11.64 8.78 16.70
N GLU A 77 -10.59 8.31 16.05
CA GLU A 77 -9.84 7.10 16.41
C GLU A 77 -8.34 7.38 16.34
N SER A 78 -7.55 6.73 17.19
CA SER A 78 -6.09 6.89 17.16
C SER A 78 -5.51 6.28 15.88
N ALA A 79 -4.37 6.78 15.42
CA ALA A 79 -3.68 6.18 14.27
C ALA A 79 -3.32 4.71 14.51
N GLU A 80 -3.03 4.34 15.76
CA GLU A 80 -2.76 2.97 16.18
C GLU A 80 -3.99 2.07 16.00
N ASP A 81 -5.14 2.47 16.53
CA ASP A 81 -6.39 1.69 16.43
C ASP A 81 -6.84 1.50 14.99
N VAL A 82 -6.69 2.55 14.17
CA VAL A 82 -6.99 2.51 12.74
C VAL A 82 -6.04 1.55 12.03
N ALA A 83 -4.74 1.61 12.30
CA ALA A 83 -3.75 0.72 11.70
C ALA A 83 -4.01 -0.75 12.07
N ILE A 84 -4.31 -1.03 13.35
CA ILE A 84 -4.68 -2.37 13.84
C ILE A 84 -5.92 -2.86 13.08
N THR A 85 -6.97 -2.06 13.02
CA THR A 85 -8.23 -2.42 12.35
C THR A 85 -8.00 -2.75 10.88
N ILE A 86 -7.30 -1.87 10.15
CA ILE A 86 -7.03 -2.07 8.71
C ILE A 86 -6.15 -3.33 8.50
N SER A 87 -5.20 -3.61 9.39
CA SER A 87 -4.32 -4.79 9.28
C SER A 87 -5.07 -6.13 9.38
N CYS A 88 -6.24 -6.16 10.04
CA CYS A 88 -7.05 -7.37 10.14
C CYS A 88 -7.69 -7.80 8.81
N PHE A 89 -7.87 -6.86 7.87
CA PHE A 89 -8.61 -7.11 6.63
C PHE A 89 -7.72 -7.12 5.39
N HIS A 90 -6.54 -6.49 5.45
CA HIS A 90 -5.70 -6.24 4.27
C HIS A 90 -4.33 -6.91 4.40
N ALA A 91 -3.82 -7.41 3.27
CA ALA A 91 -2.48 -7.99 3.19
C ALA A 91 -1.38 -6.93 3.03
N LEU A 92 -1.76 -5.70 2.64
CA LEU A 92 -0.86 -4.58 2.42
C LEU A 92 -1.55 -3.27 2.82
N ILE A 93 -0.79 -2.35 3.38
CA ILE A 93 -1.21 -0.98 3.68
C ILE A 93 -0.23 -0.03 2.99
N GLY A 94 -0.75 0.82 2.11
CA GLY A 94 -0.05 2.00 1.60
C GLY A 94 -0.66 3.25 2.23
N ALA A 95 0.16 4.22 2.61
CA ALA A 95 -0.31 5.46 3.22
C ALA A 95 0.37 6.68 2.60
N ARG A 96 -0.40 7.74 2.39
CA ARG A 96 0.06 9.10 2.11
C ARG A 96 -0.52 10.03 3.14
N VAL A 97 0.34 10.43 4.07
CA VAL A 97 0.07 11.36 5.17
C VAL A 97 0.83 12.68 4.98
#